data_AF-A0AAD7WG95-F1
#
_entry.id   AF-A0AAD7WG95-F1
#
_cell.length_a   1.000
_cell.length_b   1.000
_cell.length_c   1.000
_cell.angle_alpha   90.00
_cell.angle_beta   90.00
_cell.angle_gamma   90.00
#
_symmetry.space_group_name_H-M   'P 1'
#
loop_
_entity.id
_entity.type
_entity.pdbx_description
1 polymer ?
#
loop_
_entity_poly.entity_id
_entity_poly.type
_entity_poly.pdbx_seq_one_letter_code
_entity_poly.pdbx_strand_id
1 'polypeptide(L)'
;MGEIIRDVGQQLADSILARLSPIQTVPTPSTAHTQAIPTNTSTQSLDLSQVQLVPHRKVKEPPTFRGDRTDTVNVHEWEDIMRSYIKKANIRAEQQAEEILTHLRGRAKDVVKFGTRNSGIDVTETPEAIYGLLRRHFAAVPCSPLPLADFYTTLPKSGEDAYDYWLRLNQAADVATDRLKEQGKTLDCPMLEVTRMFIRNCPSKELAMTFRSKTIDKWSAEEVQDVLDEYHTEVSSRGAASAVSRKPNEDVHVNKVEMSGTEVSSPDKQDSCTAKVPESFALERVISMLEKILLQKSAPAQAQAHVEQAV
;
A
#
# COMPACT_ATOMS: atom_id res chain seq x y z
N MET A 1 8.26 -30.24 62.34
CA MET A 1 8.04 -30.12 60.88
C MET A 1 8.80 -28.95 60.25
N GLY A 2 9.07 -27.83 60.94
CA GLY A 2 9.81 -26.69 60.38
C GLY A 2 11.31 -26.92 60.14
N GLU A 3 11.96 -27.80 60.90
CA GLU A 3 13.41 -28.06 60.75
C GLU A 3 13.75 -28.81 59.46
N ILE A 4 12.91 -29.77 59.05
CA ILE A 4 13.12 -30.57 57.82
C ILE A 4 12.99 -29.68 56.58
N ILE A 5 12.04 -28.74 56.59
CA ILE A 5 11.84 -27.79 55.48
C ILE A 5 13.04 -26.83 55.39
N ARG A 6 13.61 -26.41 56.52
CA ARG A 6 14.82 -25.59 56.55
C ARG A 6 16.03 -26.35 56.02
N ASP A 7 16.18 -27.63 56.38
CA ASP A 7 17.30 -28.47 55.95
C ASP A 7 17.27 -28.76 54.44
N VAL A 8 16.07 -29.02 53.90
CA VAL A 8 15.85 -29.18 52.45
C VAL A 8 16.11 -27.86 51.72
N GLY A 9 15.67 -26.73 52.29
CA GLY A 9 15.93 -25.40 51.74
C GLY A 9 17.42 -25.07 51.69
N GLN A 10 18.16 -25.41 52.75
CA GLN A 10 19.60 -25.18 52.85
C GLN A 10 20.38 -26.08 51.88
N GLN A 11 20.04 -27.38 51.81
CA GLN A 11 20.67 -28.29 50.85
C GLN A 11 20.44 -27.87 49.39
N LEU A 12 19.25 -27.34 49.08
CA LEU A 12 18.95 -26.83 47.74
C LEU A 12 19.77 -25.57 47.43
N ALA A 13 19.87 -24.64 48.39
CA ALA A 13 20.67 -23.43 48.24
C ALA A 13 22.16 -23.75 48.05
N ASP A 14 22.71 -24.65 48.86
CA ASP A 14 24.12 -25.06 48.80
C ASP A 14 24.42 -25.79 47.49
N SER A 15 23.50 -26.61 46.98
CA SER A 15 23.63 -27.31 45.69
C SER A 15 23.61 -26.37 44.49
N ILE A 16 22.78 -25.32 44.53
CA ILE A 16 22.75 -24.27 43.51
C ILE A 16 24.04 -23.44 43.56
N LEU A 17 24.51 -23.06 44.76
CA LEU A 17 25.73 -22.27 44.94
C LEU A 17 26.99 -23.03 44.48
N ALA A 18 27.04 -24.35 44.72
CA ALA A 18 28.11 -25.22 44.22
C ALA A 18 28.12 -25.33 42.69
N ARG A 19 26.96 -25.24 42.04
CA ARG A 19 26.82 -25.29 40.56
C ARG A 19 27.04 -23.94 39.87
N LEU A 20 26.84 -22.84 40.59
CA LEU A 20 27.03 -21.48 40.08
C LEU A 20 28.43 -20.91 40.32
N SER A 21 29.27 -21.62 41.09
CA SER A 21 30.67 -21.24 41.29
C SER A 21 31.40 -21.32 39.95
N PRO A 22 31.87 -20.19 39.38
CA PRO A 22 32.48 -20.18 38.07
C PRO A 22 33.79 -20.95 38.09
N ILE A 23 33.94 -21.83 37.09
CA ILE A 23 35.18 -22.50 36.70
C ILE A 23 36.32 -21.47 36.75
N GLN A 24 37.17 -21.55 37.76
CA GLN A 24 38.43 -20.84 37.78
C GLN A 24 39.29 -21.39 36.64
N THR A 25 39.46 -20.58 35.61
CA THR A 25 40.52 -20.72 34.61
C THR A 25 41.87 -20.75 35.30
N VAL A 26 42.63 -21.84 35.18
CA VAL A 26 44.08 -21.84 35.43
C VAL A 26 44.79 -22.63 34.31
N PRO A 27 45.95 -22.15 33.80
CA PRO A 27 46.63 -22.69 32.63
C PRO A 27 47.41 -23.98 32.96
N THR A 28 47.70 -24.76 31.92
CA THR A 28 48.73 -25.81 31.88
C THR A 28 50.10 -25.27 32.35
N PRO A 29 50.92 -26.06 33.08
CA PRO A 29 51.72 -27.10 32.41
C PRO A 29 51.91 -28.42 33.20
N SER A 30 52.44 -29.40 32.46
CA SER A 30 52.93 -30.73 32.84
C SER A 30 53.58 -30.87 34.23
N THR A 31 53.39 -32.01 34.89
CA THR A 31 54.40 -33.10 35.07
C THR A 31 53.82 -34.20 36.00
N ALA A 32 54.24 -35.44 35.76
CA ALA A 32 53.79 -36.69 36.34
C ALA A 32 54.11 -36.92 37.83
N HIS A 33 53.48 -37.98 38.38
CA HIS A 33 53.77 -38.84 39.56
C HIS A 33 52.57 -38.94 40.53
N THR A 34 51.79 -40.03 40.57
CA THR A 34 52.02 -41.41 41.12
C THR A 34 51.63 -41.54 42.61
N GLN A 35 50.75 -42.52 42.89
CA GLN A 35 50.35 -43.15 44.19
C GLN A 35 49.35 -42.35 45.08
N ALA A 36 48.36 -42.92 45.79
CA ALA A 36 47.84 -44.29 45.96
C ALA A 36 46.40 -44.26 46.55
N ILE A 37 45.68 -45.36 46.33
CA ILE A 37 44.33 -45.83 46.75
C ILE A 37 44.28 -46.08 48.30
N PRO A 38 43.16 -46.42 49.01
CA PRO A 38 41.71 -46.51 48.71
C PRO A 38 40.78 -45.76 49.69
N THR A 39 39.49 -45.57 49.37
CA THR A 39 38.36 -46.24 50.06
C THR A 39 36.98 -45.79 49.54
N ASN A 40 36.24 -46.77 49.03
CA ASN A 40 34.79 -46.97 49.09
C ASN A 40 33.89 -45.74 49.23
N THR A 41 33.26 -45.33 48.12
CA THR A 41 31.88 -44.82 48.20
C THR A 41 31.14 -44.98 46.88
N SER A 42 30.11 -45.82 46.92
CA SER A 42 28.93 -45.91 46.04
C SER A 42 28.98 -45.10 44.73
N THR A 43 29.36 -45.75 43.63
CA THR A 43 29.06 -45.29 42.28
C THR A 43 27.59 -45.59 41.98
N GLN A 44 26.69 -44.67 42.32
CA GLN A 44 25.43 -44.58 41.59
C GLN A 44 25.76 -43.95 40.24
N SER A 45 25.94 -44.77 39.20
CA SER A 45 25.93 -44.26 37.84
C SER A 45 24.52 -43.76 37.56
N LEU A 46 24.31 -42.45 37.64
CA LEU A 46 23.08 -41.84 37.15
C LEU A 46 23.08 -42.04 35.64
N ASP A 47 22.20 -42.93 35.19
CA ASP A 47 21.89 -43.15 33.80
C ASP A 47 21.26 -41.86 33.24
N LEU A 48 22.07 -41.08 32.51
CA LEU A 48 21.64 -39.87 31.83
C LEU A 48 20.95 -40.15 30.49
N SER A 49 20.69 -41.43 30.14
CA SER A 49 20.07 -41.80 28.87
C SER A 49 18.59 -41.39 28.72
N GLN A 50 17.95 -40.91 29.78
CA GLN A 50 16.56 -40.43 29.76
C GLN A 50 16.38 -38.91 29.86
N VAL A 51 17.45 -38.11 29.80
CA VAL A 51 17.30 -36.66 29.68
C VAL A 51 17.26 -36.29 28.21
N GLN A 52 16.08 -36.43 27.60
CA GLN A 52 15.81 -35.84 26.30
C GLN A 52 15.80 -34.31 26.47
N LEU A 53 16.97 -33.70 26.30
CA LEU A 53 17.11 -32.25 26.20
C LEU A 53 16.42 -31.83 24.89
N VAL A 54 15.12 -31.55 24.96
CA VAL A 54 14.38 -31.01 23.81
C VAL A 54 15.06 -29.68 23.48
N PRO A 55 15.65 -29.53 22.28
CA PRO A 55 16.27 -28.28 21.89
C PRO A 55 15.18 -27.21 21.91
N HIS A 56 15.26 -26.28 22.87
CA HIS A 56 14.43 -25.10 22.85
C HIS A 56 14.87 -24.33 21.62
N ARG A 57 14.12 -24.47 20.52
CA ARG A 57 14.36 -23.71 19.30
C ARG A 57 14.41 -22.25 19.73
N LYS A 58 15.57 -21.60 19.59
CA LYS A 58 15.71 -20.18 19.90
C LYS A 58 14.75 -19.42 19.00
N VAL A 59 13.56 -19.12 19.50
CA VAL A 59 12.59 -18.32 18.78
C VAL A 59 13.19 -16.92 18.71
N LYS A 60 13.34 -16.39 17.50
CA LYS A 60 13.84 -15.03 17.29
C LYS A 60 12.87 -14.06 17.97
N GLU A 61 13.39 -13.28 18.91
CA GLU A 61 12.63 -12.28 19.65
C GLU A 61 12.13 -11.18 18.68
N PRO A 62 10.88 -10.70 18.84
CA PRO A 62 10.35 -9.64 18.00
C PRO A 62 11.06 -8.32 18.29
N PRO A 63 11.19 -7.43 17.29
CA PRO A 63 11.75 -6.09 17.51
C PRO A 63 10.82 -5.27 18.41
N THR A 64 11.37 -4.32 19.17
CA THR A 64 10.55 -3.36 19.92
C THR A 64 9.88 -2.36 18.99
N PHE A 65 8.62 -2.02 19.25
CA PHE A 65 7.87 -1.00 18.50
C PHE A 65 7.65 0.26 19.33
N ARG A 66 8.13 1.40 18.83
CA ARG A 66 8.09 2.72 19.50
C ARG A 66 6.93 3.59 19.03
N GLY A 67 6.44 3.37 17.82
CA GLY A 67 5.43 4.22 17.17
C GLY A 67 6.01 5.54 16.66
N ASP A 68 7.28 5.54 16.21
CA ASP A 68 7.95 6.72 15.66
C ASP A 68 8.79 6.39 14.41
N ARG A 69 9.50 7.37 13.86
CA ARG A 69 10.29 7.20 12.62
C ARG A 69 11.57 6.37 12.81
N THR A 70 11.86 5.91 14.03
CA THR A 70 13.03 5.09 14.35
C THR A 70 12.73 3.60 14.30
N ASP A 71 11.45 3.22 14.16
CA ASP A 71 11.05 1.83 14.02
C ASP A 71 11.56 1.24 12.70
N THR A 72 12.10 0.02 12.77
CA THR A 72 12.66 -0.69 11.61
C THR A 72 11.61 -1.32 10.72
N VAL A 73 10.39 -1.45 11.22
CA VAL A 73 9.25 -2.12 10.56
C VAL A 73 7.99 -1.29 10.81
N ASN A 74 7.05 -1.33 9.87
CA ASN A 74 5.75 -0.67 10.07
C ASN A 74 4.87 -1.48 11.05
N VAL A 75 3.73 -0.91 11.47
CA VAL A 75 2.87 -1.54 12.48
C VAL A 75 2.25 -2.87 12.01
N HIS A 76 1.99 -3.04 10.70
CA HIS A 76 1.43 -4.28 10.16
C HIS A 76 2.48 -5.39 10.15
N GLU A 77 3.68 -5.09 9.65
CA GLU A 77 4.81 -6.01 9.69
C GLU A 77 5.16 -6.40 11.13
N TRP A 78 5.17 -5.43 12.03
CA TRP A 78 5.42 -5.68 13.45
C TRP A 78 4.36 -6.60 14.06
N GLU A 79 3.08 -6.34 13.78
CA GLU A 79 1.97 -7.18 14.22
C GLU A 79 2.14 -8.62 13.72
N ASP A 80 2.48 -8.82 12.45
CA ASP A 80 2.69 -10.15 11.88
C ASP A 80 3.87 -10.89 12.52
N ILE A 81 4.98 -10.18 12.76
CA ILE A 81 6.14 -10.72 13.46
C ILE A 81 5.76 -11.12 14.89
N MET A 82 5.04 -10.27 15.61
CA MET A 82 4.61 -10.51 16.99
C MET A 82 3.66 -11.70 17.09
N ARG A 83 2.68 -11.80 16.18
CA ARG A 83 1.76 -12.96 16.09
C ARG A 83 2.52 -14.24 15.79
N SER A 84 3.47 -14.19 14.86
CA SER A 84 4.33 -15.33 14.54
C SER A 84 5.16 -15.77 15.75
N TYR A 85 5.70 -14.82 16.50
CA TYR A 85 6.47 -15.07 17.72
C TYR A 85 5.61 -15.72 18.81
N ILE A 86 4.46 -15.14 19.15
CA ILE A 86 3.52 -15.70 20.15
C ILE A 86 3.18 -17.15 19.82
N LYS A 87 2.87 -17.43 18.55
CA LYS A 87 2.54 -18.78 18.07
C LYS A 87 3.73 -19.73 18.17
N LYS A 88 4.94 -19.29 17.81
CA LYS A 88 6.17 -20.11 17.84
C LYS A 88 6.68 -20.35 19.26
N ALA A 89 6.54 -19.36 20.13
CA ALA A 89 6.90 -19.42 21.55
C ALA A 89 5.83 -20.10 22.41
N ASN A 90 4.67 -20.45 21.82
CA ASN A 90 3.55 -21.13 22.48
C ASN A 90 3.05 -20.39 23.74
N ILE A 91 2.91 -19.06 23.63
CA ILE A 91 2.51 -18.19 24.74
C ILE A 91 1.00 -18.32 24.96
N ARG A 92 0.62 -18.58 26.22
CA ARG A 92 -0.78 -18.77 26.61
C ARG A 92 -1.57 -17.46 26.48
N ALA A 93 -2.86 -17.57 26.18
CA ALA A 93 -3.73 -16.41 25.92
C ALA A 93 -3.69 -15.37 27.05
N GLU A 94 -3.60 -15.81 28.30
CA GLU A 94 -3.58 -14.95 29.49
C GLU A 94 -2.29 -14.12 29.60
N GLN A 95 -1.20 -14.59 28.97
CA GLN A 95 0.11 -13.94 28.99
C GLN A 95 0.38 -13.13 27.72
N GLN A 96 -0.44 -13.28 26.68
CA GLN A 96 -0.21 -12.61 25.39
C GLN A 96 -0.25 -11.09 25.54
N ALA A 97 -1.20 -10.55 26.31
CA ALA A 97 -1.31 -9.11 26.50
C ALA A 97 -0.06 -8.53 27.18
N GLU A 98 0.42 -9.17 28.25
CA GLU A 98 1.64 -8.76 28.95
C GLU A 98 2.86 -8.83 28.02
N GLU A 99 3.01 -9.94 27.29
CA GLU A 99 4.11 -10.11 26.35
C GLU A 99 4.07 -9.04 25.25
N ILE A 100 2.91 -8.75 24.65
CA ILE A 100 2.79 -7.67 23.65
C ILE A 100 3.24 -6.33 24.25
N LEU A 101 2.85 -6.03 25.50
CA LEU A 101 3.23 -4.80 26.18
C LEU A 101 4.74 -4.71 26.52
N THR A 102 5.45 -5.84 26.67
CA THR A 102 6.90 -5.81 26.92
C THR A 102 7.67 -5.30 25.71
N HIS A 103 7.18 -5.61 24.49
CA HIS A 103 7.77 -5.20 23.20
C HIS A 103 7.33 -3.81 22.73
N LEU A 104 6.34 -3.19 23.40
CA LEU A 104 5.96 -1.80 23.15
C LEU A 104 6.83 -0.81 23.96
N ARG A 105 7.22 0.28 23.31
CA ARG A 105 7.99 1.39 23.89
C ARG A 105 7.46 2.74 23.41
N GLY A 106 7.93 3.81 24.05
CA GLY A 106 7.62 5.19 23.65
C GLY A 106 6.14 5.45 23.40
N ARG A 107 5.84 6.11 22.28
CA ARG A 107 4.50 6.54 21.89
C ARG A 107 3.53 5.36 21.73
N ALA A 108 3.98 4.23 21.19
CA ALA A 108 3.14 3.05 21.03
C ALA A 108 2.63 2.52 22.37
N LYS A 109 3.51 2.47 23.38
CA LYS A 109 3.12 2.08 24.75
C LYS A 109 2.12 3.06 25.36
N ASP A 110 2.32 4.36 25.12
CA ASP A 110 1.42 5.40 25.65
C ASP A 110 0.04 5.30 25.00
N VAL A 111 -0.05 5.16 23.68
CA VAL A 111 -1.31 4.98 22.95
C VAL A 111 -2.13 3.82 23.53
N VAL A 112 -1.48 2.68 23.78
CA VAL A 112 -2.18 1.52 24.35
C VAL A 112 -2.66 1.81 25.77
N LYS A 113 -1.81 2.40 26.62
CA LYS A 113 -2.19 2.78 28.00
C LYS A 113 -3.34 3.79 28.06
N PHE A 114 -3.35 4.79 27.18
CA PHE A 114 -4.40 5.79 27.13
C PHE A 114 -5.69 5.24 26.52
N GLY A 115 -5.56 4.44 25.46
CA GLY A 115 -6.71 3.87 24.80
C GLY A 115 -7.45 2.85 25.66
N THR A 116 -6.77 2.00 26.44
CA THR A 116 -7.44 1.08 27.39
C THR A 116 -8.26 1.81 28.44
N ARG A 117 -7.74 2.93 28.95
CA ARG A 117 -8.44 3.76 29.95
C ARG A 117 -9.69 4.44 29.39
N ASN A 118 -9.68 4.80 28.11
CA ASN A 118 -10.73 5.63 27.50
C ASN A 118 -11.79 4.83 26.73
N SER A 119 -11.48 3.60 26.32
CA SER A 119 -12.39 2.76 25.51
C SER A 119 -13.11 1.66 26.30
N GLY A 120 -12.80 1.50 27.59
CA GLY A 120 -13.42 0.46 28.43
C GLY A 120 -13.06 -0.98 28.00
N ILE A 121 -12.05 -1.14 27.14
CA ILE A 121 -11.60 -2.44 26.64
C ILE A 121 -10.59 -3.02 27.62
N ASP A 122 -10.90 -4.20 28.17
CA ASP A 122 -9.92 -4.96 28.95
C ASP A 122 -8.95 -5.68 27.99
N VAL A 123 -7.75 -5.11 27.89
CA VAL A 123 -6.66 -5.66 27.09
C VAL A 123 -6.15 -7.00 27.64
N THR A 124 -6.40 -7.33 28.90
CA THR A 124 -6.01 -8.62 29.48
C THR A 124 -6.89 -9.77 29.02
N GLU A 125 -8.18 -9.51 28.76
CA GLU A 125 -9.11 -10.51 28.19
C GLU A 125 -9.03 -10.57 26.66
N THR A 126 -8.65 -9.47 26.00
CA THR A 126 -8.61 -9.38 24.53
C THR A 126 -7.29 -8.79 24.03
N PRO A 127 -6.22 -9.61 23.84
CA PRO A 127 -4.93 -9.13 23.32
C PRO A 127 -5.04 -8.54 21.90
N GLU A 128 -6.05 -8.96 21.13
CA GLU A 128 -6.38 -8.42 19.81
C GLU A 128 -6.69 -6.91 19.82
N ALA A 129 -7.23 -6.40 20.92
CA ALA A 129 -7.53 -4.99 21.06
C ALA A 129 -6.27 -4.13 20.99
N ILE A 130 -5.12 -4.64 21.48
CA ILE A 130 -3.84 -3.92 21.42
C ILE A 130 -3.47 -3.64 19.97
N TYR A 131 -3.52 -4.65 19.10
CA TYR A 131 -3.23 -4.48 17.67
C TYR A 131 -4.22 -3.50 17.02
N GLY A 132 -5.50 -3.56 17.39
CA GLY A 132 -6.49 -2.59 16.95
C GLY A 132 -6.14 -1.13 17.30
N LEU A 133 -5.72 -0.88 18.55
CA LEU A 133 -5.26 0.45 18.98
C LEU A 133 -4.02 0.89 18.20
N LEU A 134 -3.03 0.01 18.06
CA LEU A 134 -1.79 0.33 17.35
C LEU A 134 -2.07 0.64 15.88
N ARG A 135 -2.86 -0.18 15.19
CA ARG A 135 -3.25 0.11 13.80
C ARG A 135 -3.97 1.45 13.68
N ARG A 136 -4.94 1.73 14.56
CA ARG A 136 -5.68 2.99 14.50
C ARG A 136 -4.77 4.22 14.56
N HIS A 137 -3.69 4.16 15.34
CA HIS A 137 -2.78 5.30 15.54
C HIS A 137 -1.55 5.31 14.61
N PHE A 138 -1.07 4.14 14.17
CA PHE A 138 0.19 4.02 13.44
C PHE A 138 0.04 3.45 12.02
N ALA A 139 -1.05 2.72 11.73
CA ALA A 139 -1.38 2.29 10.36
C ALA A 139 -2.14 3.37 9.60
N ALA A 140 -2.70 4.33 10.32
CA ALA A 140 -3.46 5.43 9.76
C ALA A 140 -2.65 6.17 8.70
N VAL A 141 -3.11 6.11 7.44
CA VAL A 141 -2.88 7.19 6.50
C VAL A 141 -3.22 8.50 7.22
N PRO A 142 -2.36 9.53 7.21
CA PRO A 142 -2.66 10.80 7.82
C PRO A 142 -4.02 11.30 7.32
N CYS A 143 -4.99 11.33 8.21
CA CYS A 143 -6.36 11.73 7.91
C CYS A 143 -6.79 12.71 8.99
N SER A 144 -7.41 13.79 8.57
CA SER A 144 -7.95 14.82 9.43
C SER A 144 -9.14 14.28 10.25
N PRO A 145 -9.63 15.01 11.25
CA PRO A 145 -10.85 14.63 11.97
C PRO A 145 -12.10 14.63 11.07
N LEU A 146 -11.98 15.12 9.83
CA LEU A 146 -13.06 15.24 8.85
C LEU A 146 -12.76 14.35 7.62
N PRO A 147 -12.91 13.02 7.73
CA PRO A 147 -12.53 12.08 6.68
C PRO A 147 -13.22 12.34 5.34
N LEU A 148 -14.47 12.79 5.38
CA LEU A 148 -15.23 13.12 4.17
C LEU A 148 -14.68 14.39 3.47
N ALA A 149 -14.19 15.36 4.23
CA ALA A 149 -13.58 16.57 3.67
C ALA A 149 -12.24 16.24 3.00
N ASP A 150 -11.46 15.33 3.60
CA ASP A 150 -10.19 14.86 3.02
C ASP A 150 -10.43 14.17 1.66
N PHE A 151 -11.47 13.35 1.56
CA PHE A 151 -11.87 12.74 0.30
C PHE A 151 -12.22 13.81 -0.75
N TYR A 152 -13.08 14.80 -0.43
CA TYR A 152 -13.46 15.85 -1.39
C TYR A 152 -12.32 16.83 -1.74
N THR A 153 -11.25 16.88 -0.94
CA THR A 153 -10.06 17.69 -1.22
C THR A 153 -8.96 16.91 -1.93
N THR A 154 -9.19 15.62 -2.24
CA THR A 154 -8.31 14.78 -3.03
C THR A 154 -8.41 15.21 -4.50
N LEU A 155 -7.74 16.30 -4.86
CA LEU A 155 -7.66 16.85 -6.22
C LEU A 155 -6.45 16.31 -6.96
N PRO A 156 -6.46 16.28 -8.31
CA PRO A 156 -5.31 15.87 -9.10
C PRO A 156 -4.12 16.81 -8.85
N LYS A 157 -2.91 16.25 -8.80
CA LYS A 157 -1.66 17.03 -8.72
C LYS A 157 -1.29 17.54 -10.12
N SER A 158 -0.45 18.57 -10.16
CA SER A 158 0.06 19.09 -11.44
C SER A 158 0.86 18.02 -12.17
N GLY A 159 0.43 17.66 -13.39
CA GLY A 159 1.08 16.63 -14.20
C GLY A 159 0.85 15.19 -13.73
N GLU A 160 -0.10 14.95 -12.82
CA GLU A 160 -0.45 13.60 -12.38
C GLU A 160 -1.13 12.82 -13.52
N ASP A 161 -0.77 11.54 -13.64
CA ASP A 161 -1.44 10.64 -14.56
C ASP A 161 -2.89 10.37 -14.12
N ALA A 162 -3.77 10.11 -15.09
CA ALA A 162 -5.17 9.86 -14.81
C ALA A 162 -5.40 8.58 -13.99
N TYR A 163 -4.60 7.53 -14.20
CA TYR A 163 -4.65 6.32 -13.37
C TYR A 163 -4.18 6.58 -11.95
N ASP A 164 -3.08 7.30 -11.79
CA ASP A 164 -2.54 7.61 -10.48
C ASP A 164 -3.58 8.41 -9.67
N TYR A 165 -4.25 9.37 -10.31
CA TYR A 165 -5.34 10.11 -9.69
C TYR A 165 -6.54 9.20 -9.35
N TRP A 166 -6.97 8.34 -10.27
CA TRP A 166 -8.07 7.38 -10.03
C TRP A 166 -7.78 6.46 -8.84
N LEU A 167 -6.58 5.89 -8.77
CA LEU A 167 -6.15 5.01 -7.69
C LEU A 167 -6.09 5.74 -6.35
N ARG A 168 -5.48 6.94 -6.33
CA ARG A 168 -5.38 7.75 -5.12
C ARG A 168 -6.75 8.19 -4.60
N LEU A 169 -7.68 8.49 -5.50
CA LEU A 169 -9.05 8.87 -5.16
C LEU A 169 -9.84 7.70 -4.57
N ASN A 170 -9.70 6.50 -5.13
CA ASN A 170 -10.28 5.27 -4.56
C ASN A 170 -9.71 5.02 -3.15
N GLN A 171 -8.40 5.11 -2.98
CA GLN A 171 -7.76 4.96 -1.67
C GLN A 171 -8.26 6.00 -0.65
N ALA A 172 -8.47 7.25 -1.07
CA ALA A 172 -9.03 8.28 -0.21
C ALA A 172 -10.47 7.98 0.21
N ALA A 173 -11.29 7.40 -0.68
CA ALA A 173 -12.65 6.97 -0.37
C ALA A 173 -12.68 5.79 0.60
N ASP A 174 -11.77 4.83 0.45
CA ASP A 174 -11.63 3.70 1.37
C ASP A 174 -11.25 4.19 2.77
N VAL A 175 -10.23 5.06 2.87
CA VAL A 175 -9.83 5.68 4.14
C VAL A 175 -10.99 6.47 4.75
N ALA A 176 -11.73 7.23 3.96
CA ALA A 176 -12.88 7.99 4.46
C ALA A 176 -13.99 7.07 4.97
N THR A 177 -14.26 5.97 4.27
CA THR A 177 -15.27 4.97 4.64
C THR A 177 -14.91 4.28 5.96
N ASP A 178 -13.66 3.86 6.11
CA ASP A 178 -13.17 3.23 7.34
C ASP A 178 -13.26 4.18 8.54
N ARG A 179 -12.89 5.45 8.36
CA ARG A 179 -12.96 6.47 9.43
C ARG A 179 -14.37 6.86 9.78
N LEU A 180 -15.28 6.96 8.81
CA LEU A 180 -16.69 7.19 9.08
C LEU A 180 -17.27 6.02 9.88
N LYS A 181 -16.93 4.79 9.51
CA LYS A 181 -17.37 3.58 10.23
C LYS A 181 -16.91 3.58 11.69
N GLU A 182 -15.66 4.00 11.96
CA GLU A 182 -15.17 4.19 13.34
C GLU A 182 -15.94 5.26 14.12
N GLN A 183 -16.48 6.26 13.44
CA GLN A 183 -17.33 7.31 14.03
C GLN A 183 -18.82 6.93 14.11
N GLY A 184 -19.20 5.69 13.74
CA GLY A 184 -20.59 5.25 13.68
C GLY A 184 -21.40 5.88 12.54
N LYS A 185 -20.73 6.36 11.49
CA LYS A 185 -21.31 6.94 10.27
C LYS A 185 -21.00 6.06 9.07
N THR A 186 -21.74 6.25 7.98
CA THR A 186 -21.52 5.54 6.71
C THR A 186 -21.42 6.53 5.55
N LEU A 187 -20.66 6.16 4.53
CA LEU A 187 -20.64 6.87 3.25
C LEU A 187 -21.56 6.12 2.28
N ASP A 188 -22.59 6.80 1.80
CA ASP A 188 -23.53 6.20 0.86
C ASP A 188 -22.88 6.10 -0.52
N CYS A 189 -22.89 4.90 -1.09
CA CYS A 189 -22.37 4.59 -2.43
C CYS A 189 -20.96 5.21 -2.71
N PRO A 190 -19.90 4.83 -1.96
CA PRO A 190 -18.57 5.44 -2.09
C PRO A 190 -18.05 5.47 -3.54
N MET A 191 -18.27 4.38 -4.26
CA MET A 191 -17.81 4.21 -5.65
C MET A 191 -18.46 5.19 -6.63
N LEU A 192 -19.73 5.54 -6.39
CA LEU A 192 -20.41 6.55 -7.20
C LEU A 192 -19.77 7.92 -6.98
N GLU A 193 -19.42 8.24 -5.74
CA GLU A 193 -18.81 9.54 -5.44
C GLU A 193 -17.38 9.64 -5.97
N VAL A 194 -16.60 8.55 -5.90
CA VAL A 194 -15.29 8.43 -6.56
C VAL A 194 -15.44 8.70 -8.06
N THR A 195 -16.43 8.07 -8.71
CA THR A 195 -16.72 8.25 -10.14
C THR A 195 -17.01 9.72 -10.47
N ARG A 196 -17.89 10.37 -9.70
CA ARG A 196 -18.22 11.79 -9.88
C ARG A 196 -17.01 12.70 -9.72
N MET A 197 -16.23 12.47 -8.66
CA MET A 197 -15.05 13.26 -8.31
C MET A 197 -13.94 13.10 -9.34
N PHE A 198 -13.76 11.90 -9.88
CA PHE A 198 -12.81 11.63 -10.95
C PHE A 198 -13.20 12.38 -12.23
N ILE A 199 -14.44 12.22 -12.69
CA ILE A 199 -14.92 12.85 -13.93
C ILE A 199 -14.86 14.38 -13.82
N ARG A 200 -15.25 14.97 -12.68
CA ARG A 200 -15.17 16.43 -12.48
C ARG A 200 -13.77 16.98 -12.56
N ASN A 201 -12.79 16.24 -12.03
CA ASN A 201 -11.43 16.71 -11.84
C ASN A 201 -10.43 15.88 -12.68
N CYS A 202 -10.85 15.35 -13.82
CA CYS A 202 -10.00 14.48 -14.62
C CYS A 202 -8.74 15.26 -15.10
N PRO A 203 -7.52 14.79 -14.78
CA PRO A 203 -6.29 15.51 -15.12
C PRO A 203 -5.98 15.49 -16.62
N SER A 204 -6.46 14.48 -17.35
CA SER A 204 -6.29 14.37 -18.80
C SER A 204 -7.44 15.04 -19.55
N LYS A 205 -7.09 15.97 -20.46
CA LYS A 205 -8.08 16.66 -21.31
C LYS A 205 -8.75 15.72 -22.32
N GLU A 206 -8.01 14.73 -22.83
CA GLU A 206 -8.54 13.75 -23.79
C GLU A 206 -9.60 12.88 -23.11
N LEU A 207 -9.30 12.30 -21.94
CA LEU A 207 -10.26 11.55 -21.13
C LEU A 207 -11.45 12.40 -20.69
N ALA A 208 -11.20 13.64 -20.25
CA ALA A 208 -12.26 14.57 -19.86
C ALA A 208 -13.25 14.85 -21.01
N MET A 209 -12.81 14.79 -22.27
CA MET A 209 -13.72 14.90 -23.42
C MET A 209 -14.58 13.64 -23.59
N THR A 210 -14.00 12.45 -23.43
CA THR A 210 -14.75 11.18 -23.46
C THR A 210 -15.86 11.16 -22.41
N PHE A 211 -15.57 11.66 -21.20
CA PHE A 211 -16.57 11.70 -20.12
C PHE A 211 -17.72 12.69 -20.34
N ARG A 212 -17.63 13.59 -21.33
CA ARG A 212 -18.74 14.51 -21.71
C ARG A 212 -19.81 13.86 -22.58
N SER A 213 -19.59 12.63 -23.04
CA SER A 213 -20.56 11.90 -23.88
C SER A 213 -21.89 11.61 -23.18
N LYS A 214 -21.92 11.58 -21.84
CA LYS A 214 -23.12 11.46 -21.02
C LYS A 214 -22.98 12.23 -19.72
N THR A 215 -24.09 12.43 -19.01
CA THR A 215 -24.07 13.14 -17.72
C THR A 215 -23.29 12.35 -16.67
N ILE A 216 -22.68 13.07 -15.71
CA ILE A 216 -21.79 12.47 -14.70
C ILE A 216 -22.50 11.33 -13.94
N ASP A 217 -23.78 11.46 -13.62
CA ASP A 217 -24.55 10.43 -12.89
C ASP A 217 -24.87 9.16 -13.69
N LYS A 218 -24.52 9.12 -14.98
CA LYS A 218 -24.74 7.96 -15.85
C LYS A 218 -23.49 7.12 -16.06
N TRP A 219 -22.36 7.53 -15.50
CA TRP A 219 -21.13 6.75 -15.49
C TRP A 219 -21.14 5.77 -14.31
N SER A 220 -20.88 4.50 -14.59
CA SER A 220 -20.48 3.53 -13.58
C SER A 220 -18.96 3.55 -13.41
N ALA A 221 -18.47 3.03 -12.28
CA ALA A 221 -17.03 2.88 -12.08
C ALA A 221 -16.40 1.88 -13.05
N GLU A 222 -17.14 0.83 -13.43
CA GLU A 222 -16.71 -0.15 -14.44
C GLU A 222 -16.47 0.53 -15.78
N GLU A 223 -17.41 1.37 -16.24
CA GLU A 223 -17.25 2.10 -17.51
C GLU A 223 -16.11 3.11 -17.46
N VAL A 224 -15.89 3.78 -16.31
CA VAL A 224 -14.74 4.68 -16.15
C VAL A 224 -13.43 3.91 -16.22
N GLN A 225 -13.39 2.72 -15.61
CA GLN A 225 -12.23 1.85 -15.65
C GLN A 225 -11.96 1.32 -17.06
N ASP A 226 -12.99 0.91 -17.81
CA ASP A 226 -12.85 0.48 -19.21
C ASP A 226 -12.27 1.60 -20.09
N VAL A 227 -12.77 2.83 -19.94
CA VAL A 227 -12.26 4.01 -20.66
C VAL A 227 -10.81 4.33 -20.28
N LEU A 228 -10.45 4.16 -19.01
CA LEU A 228 -9.07 4.31 -18.55
C LEU A 228 -8.18 3.24 -19.20
N ASP A 229 -8.61 1.98 -19.20
CA ASP A 229 -7.89 0.84 -19.77
C ASP A 229 -7.64 1.01 -21.27
N GLU A 230 -8.67 1.44 -22.00
CA GLU A 230 -8.53 1.81 -23.41
C GLU A 230 -7.49 2.93 -23.58
N TYR A 231 -7.60 4.01 -22.81
CA TYR A 231 -6.67 5.14 -22.88
C TYR A 231 -5.21 4.74 -22.62
N HIS A 232 -4.94 3.89 -21.63
CA HIS A 232 -3.58 3.45 -21.34
C HIS A 232 -2.99 2.59 -22.47
N THR A 233 -3.82 1.73 -23.09
CA THR A 233 -3.40 0.93 -24.24
C THR A 233 -3.11 1.81 -25.47
N GLU A 234 -3.91 2.84 -25.70
CA GLU A 234 -3.71 3.80 -26.80
C GLU A 234 -2.46 4.67 -26.58
N VAL A 235 -2.26 5.21 -25.37
CA VAL A 235 -1.08 6.01 -25.02
C VAL A 235 0.20 5.18 -25.13
N SER A 236 0.18 3.93 -24.65
CA SER A 236 1.31 3.01 -24.84
C SER A 236 1.61 2.73 -26.32
N SER A 237 0.56 2.58 -27.14
CA SER A 237 0.69 2.35 -28.58
C SER A 237 1.24 3.58 -29.33
N ARG A 238 0.80 4.79 -28.96
CA ARG A 238 1.30 6.06 -29.53
C ARG A 238 2.72 6.37 -29.07
N GLY A 239 3.09 6.00 -27.85
CA GLY A 239 4.45 6.10 -27.31
C GLY A 239 5.43 5.17 -28.03
N ALA A 240 5.01 3.93 -28.31
CA ALA A 240 5.80 2.97 -29.09
C ALA A 240 5.99 3.40 -30.55
N ALA A 241 4.95 3.94 -31.20
CA ALA A 241 5.05 4.49 -32.55
C ALA A 241 5.98 5.73 -32.62
N SER A 242 6.03 6.54 -31.56
CA SER A 242 6.96 7.68 -31.47
C SER A 242 8.41 7.27 -31.19
N ALA A 243 8.65 6.13 -30.53
CA ALA A 243 9.99 5.63 -30.27
C ALA A 243 10.68 5.05 -31.52
N VAL A 244 9.91 4.58 -32.51
CA VAL A 244 10.43 4.07 -33.79
C VAL A 244 10.83 5.21 -34.76
N SER A 245 10.42 6.45 -34.48
CA SER A 245 10.74 7.63 -35.30
C SER A 245 11.83 8.53 -34.70
N ARG A 246 12.83 7.94 -34.02
CA ARG A 246 14.11 8.62 -33.77
C ARG A 246 15.22 7.83 -34.46
N LYS A 247 15.43 8.13 -35.74
CA LYS A 247 16.73 7.87 -36.37
C LYS A 247 17.80 8.66 -35.61
N PRO A 248 18.99 8.08 -35.35
CA PRO A 248 20.12 8.85 -34.85
C PRO A 248 20.55 9.79 -35.98
N ASN A 249 20.40 11.10 -35.77
CA ASN A 249 20.96 12.07 -36.69
C ASN A 249 22.48 12.04 -36.53
N GLU A 250 23.15 11.57 -37.58
CA GLU A 250 24.59 11.70 -37.75
C GLU A 250 25.00 13.18 -37.72
N ASP A 251 26.15 13.41 -37.12
CA ASP A 251 26.84 14.69 -37.00
C ASP A 251 26.95 15.42 -38.35
N VAL A 252 26.39 16.63 -38.42
CA VAL A 252 26.84 17.64 -39.39
C VAL A 252 27.23 18.89 -38.64
N HIS A 253 28.53 19.01 -38.45
CA HIS A 253 29.24 20.16 -37.96
C HIS A 253 29.30 21.22 -39.08
N VAL A 254 28.67 22.40 -38.89
CA VAL A 254 29.02 23.59 -39.68
C VAL A 254 29.11 24.81 -38.77
N ASN A 255 30.17 25.57 -39.00
CA ASN A 255 30.83 26.53 -38.12
C ASN A 255 30.00 27.67 -37.54
N LYS A 256 30.38 27.99 -36.30
CA LYS A 256 30.24 29.27 -35.62
C LYS A 256 30.97 30.39 -36.37
N VAL A 257 30.28 31.50 -36.66
CA VAL A 257 30.87 32.84 -36.76
C VAL A 257 29.92 33.85 -36.10
N GLU A 258 30.44 34.55 -35.09
CA GLU A 258 29.81 35.66 -34.39
C GLU A 258 29.87 36.96 -35.22
N MET A 259 28.82 37.78 -35.19
CA MET A 259 28.97 39.24 -35.04
C MET A 259 27.69 39.90 -34.52
N SER A 260 27.86 40.79 -33.54
CA SER A 260 26.85 41.59 -32.86
C SER A 260 26.34 42.78 -33.71
N GLY A 261 25.10 43.22 -33.47
CA GLY A 261 24.61 44.52 -33.96
C GLY A 261 23.09 44.75 -33.86
N THR A 262 22.72 45.53 -32.85
CA THR A 262 21.53 46.34 -32.47
C THR A 262 20.42 46.70 -33.50
N GLU A 263 19.17 46.75 -32.97
CA GLU A 263 17.98 47.59 -33.28
C GLU A 263 16.94 47.29 -34.40
N VAL A 264 15.72 47.00 -33.91
CA VAL A 264 14.35 47.46 -34.27
C VAL A 264 14.04 47.91 -35.71
N SER A 265 13.10 47.21 -36.38
CA SER A 265 11.84 47.76 -36.94
C SER A 265 11.05 46.72 -37.77
N SER A 266 9.74 46.65 -37.56
CA SER A 266 8.73 46.20 -38.56
C SER A 266 8.28 47.43 -39.39
N PRO A 267 7.51 47.36 -40.50
CA PRO A 267 6.70 46.23 -41.03
C PRO A 267 6.70 46.06 -42.58
N ASP A 268 5.90 45.08 -43.02
CA ASP A 268 5.05 45.04 -44.24
C ASP A 268 5.36 44.03 -45.39
N LYS A 269 4.37 43.14 -45.57
CA LYS A 269 3.79 42.49 -46.79
C LYS A 269 4.49 41.38 -47.63
N GLN A 270 3.74 40.26 -47.63
CA GLN A 270 3.21 39.44 -48.77
C GLN A 270 3.95 38.20 -49.32
N ASP A 271 3.22 37.08 -49.15
CA ASP A 271 2.87 35.98 -50.07
C ASP A 271 3.86 34.87 -50.48
N SER A 272 3.64 33.67 -49.90
CA SER A 272 3.12 32.43 -50.53
C SER A 272 3.71 31.19 -49.84
N CYS A 273 2.97 30.30 -49.15
CA CYS A 273 1.87 29.37 -49.47
C CYS A 273 2.37 27.95 -49.83
N THR A 274 2.21 27.00 -48.89
CA THR A 274 2.00 25.57 -49.17
C THR A 274 0.94 25.03 -48.21
N ALA A 275 -0.02 24.31 -48.79
CA ALA A 275 -1.38 24.12 -48.32
C ALA A 275 -1.54 23.18 -47.12
N LYS A 276 -2.32 23.62 -46.12
CA LYS A 276 -3.08 22.74 -45.24
C LYS A 276 -4.53 22.76 -45.72
N VAL A 277 -5.05 21.60 -46.10
CA VAL A 277 -6.48 21.39 -46.35
C VAL A 277 -7.23 21.81 -45.08
N PRO A 278 -8.23 22.71 -45.12
CA PRO A 278 -8.95 23.11 -43.91
C PRO A 278 -9.89 21.98 -43.50
N GLU A 279 -9.74 21.47 -42.28
CA GLU A 279 -10.65 20.49 -41.64
C GLU A 279 -12.14 20.91 -41.71
N SER A 280 -12.41 22.20 -41.94
CA SER A 280 -13.74 22.76 -42.22
C SER A 280 -14.46 22.06 -43.39
N PHE A 281 -13.76 21.73 -44.48
CA PHE A 281 -14.37 21.08 -45.64
C PHE A 281 -14.68 19.60 -45.40
N ALA A 282 -13.91 18.95 -44.53
CA ALA A 282 -14.16 17.55 -44.16
C ALA A 282 -15.42 17.45 -43.30
N LEU A 283 -15.61 18.37 -42.36
CA LEU A 283 -16.80 18.42 -41.51
C LEU A 283 -18.07 18.72 -42.33
N GLU A 284 -18.03 19.72 -43.23
CA GLU A 284 -19.15 20.03 -44.12
C GLU A 284 -19.55 18.83 -45.00
N ARG A 285 -18.56 18.08 -45.51
CA ARG A 285 -18.81 16.88 -46.32
C ARG A 285 -19.50 15.78 -45.51
N VAL A 286 -19.11 15.58 -44.25
CA VAL A 286 -19.74 14.60 -43.36
C VAL A 286 -21.17 15.01 -43.03
N ILE A 287 -21.42 16.30 -42.76
CA ILE A 287 -22.76 16.83 -42.51
C ILE A 287 -23.66 16.61 -43.73
N SER A 288 -23.20 16.96 -44.94
CA SER A 288 -23.98 16.74 -46.17
C SER A 288 -24.24 15.26 -46.46
N MET A 289 -23.33 14.35 -46.08
CA MET A 289 -23.56 12.91 -46.20
C MET A 289 -24.63 12.41 -45.23
N LEU A 290 -24.62 12.89 -43.99
CA LEU A 290 -25.62 12.55 -42.98
C LEU A 290 -27.00 13.08 -43.36
N GLU A 291 -27.09 14.32 -43.87
CA GLU A 291 -28.34 14.87 -44.40
C GLU A 291 -28.89 14.03 -45.55
N LYS A 292 -28.04 13.63 -46.51
CA LYS A 292 -28.46 12.76 -47.62
C LYS A 292 -29.01 11.41 -47.14
N ILE A 293 -28.38 10.78 -46.15
CA ILE A 293 -28.85 9.49 -45.62
C ILE A 293 -30.18 9.65 -44.88
N LEU A 294 -30.37 10.75 -44.15
CA LEU A 294 -31.63 11.07 -43.47
C LEU A 294 -32.77 11.34 -44.46
N LEU A 295 -32.50 12.11 -45.52
CA LEU A 295 -33.45 12.39 -46.61
C LEU A 295 -33.79 11.15 -47.44
N GLN A 296 -32.85 10.21 -47.59
CA GLN A 296 -33.06 8.96 -48.32
C GLN A 296 -33.93 7.96 -47.53
N LYS A 297 -34.00 8.10 -46.20
CA LYS A 297 -34.86 7.28 -45.33
C LYS A 297 -36.31 7.78 -45.24
N SER A 298 -36.64 8.93 -45.84
CA SER A 298 -37.97 9.55 -45.79
C SER A 298 -38.67 9.68 -47.15
N ALA A 299 -38.36 8.83 -48.13
CA ALA A 299 -39.16 8.73 -49.36
C ALA A 299 -40.34 7.76 -49.16
N PRO A 300 -41.61 8.19 -49.35
CA PRO A 300 -42.76 7.30 -49.22
C PRO A 300 -42.82 6.32 -50.38
N ALA A 301 -43.06 5.05 -50.06
CA ALA A 301 -43.52 4.06 -51.02
C ALA A 301 -44.91 4.46 -51.53
N GLN A 302 -45.03 4.87 -52.80
CA GLN A 302 -46.24 4.70 -53.61
C GLN A 302 -46.01 5.14 -55.06
N ALA A 303 -46.08 4.17 -56.00
CA ALA A 303 -46.78 4.29 -57.28
C ALA A 303 -46.55 3.02 -58.13
N GLN A 304 -47.50 2.08 -58.10
CA GLN A 304 -47.83 1.26 -59.27
C GLN A 304 -49.24 0.68 -59.08
N ALA A 305 -50.23 1.43 -59.56
CA ALA A 305 -51.56 0.97 -59.89
C ALA A 305 -51.97 1.62 -61.23
N HIS A 306 -52.79 0.90 -62.00
CA HIS A 306 -53.42 1.23 -63.30
C HIS A 306 -52.54 1.01 -64.56
N VAL A 307 -52.91 0.25 -65.60
CA VAL A 307 -54.09 -0.53 -66.04
C VAL A 307 -53.59 -1.51 -67.11
N GLU A 308 -54.07 -2.76 -67.15
CA GLU A 308 -54.30 -3.42 -68.45
C GLU A 308 -55.54 -4.32 -68.37
N GLN A 309 -56.52 -3.99 -69.21
CA GLN A 309 -57.78 -4.69 -69.44
C GLN A 309 -57.77 -5.08 -70.93
N ALA A 310 -58.23 -6.31 -71.22
CA ALA A 310 -58.64 -6.88 -72.52
C ALA A 310 -57.79 -8.07 -73.02
N VAL A 311 -58.30 -9.30 -72.85
CA VAL A 311 -58.98 -10.14 -73.87
C VAL A 311 -59.54 -11.37 -73.15
#